data_AF-A0A653D5H8-F1
#
_entry.id   AF-A0A653D5H8-F1
#
_cell.length_a   1.000
_cell.length_b   1.000
_cell.length_c   1.000
_cell.angle_alpha   90.00
_cell.angle_beta   90.00
_cell.angle_gamma   90.00
#
_symmetry.space_group_name_H-M   'P 1'
#
loop_
_entity.id
_entity.type
_entity.pdbx_description
1 polymer ?
#
loop_
_entity_poly.entity_id
_entity_poly.type
_entity_poly.pdbx_seq_one_letter_code
_entity_poly.pdbx_strand_id
1 'polypeptide(L)' 'MIDLPTTDHSITTLDAQPILDSAVNGQLSFIIQVSGSVRYQDKPSKTFQQNFVVTAQGDKWKIVSDCFRLQEPLNK' A
#
# COMPACT_ATOMS: atom_id res chain seq x y z
N MET A 1 15.16 -1.33 -4.05
CA MET A 1 14.29 -2.52 -3.95
C MET A 1 15.05 -3.83 -4.18
N ILE A 2 16.28 -3.81 -4.70
CA ILE A 2 17.10 -5.02 -4.93
C ILE A 2 17.61 -5.69 -3.63
N ASP A 3 17.59 -4.98 -2.50
CA ASP A 3 18.11 -5.48 -1.21
C ASP A 3 17.03 -5.94 -0.23
N LEU A 4 15.77 -6.11 -0.67
CA LEU A 4 14.71 -6.61 0.21
C LEU A 4 14.67 -8.15 0.19
N PRO A 5 14.47 -8.80 1.35
CA PRO A 5 14.30 -10.25 1.39
C PRO A 5 13.05 -10.67 0.62
N THR A 6 13.04 -11.91 0.14
CA THR A 6 11.87 -12.49 -0.55
C THR A 6 10.63 -12.39 0.33
N THR A 7 9.48 -12.05 -0.25
CA THR A 7 8.22 -11.89 0.48
C THR A 7 7.06 -12.61 -0.18
N ASP A 8 6.21 -13.22 0.64
CA ASP A 8 4.86 -13.66 0.25
C ASP A 8 3.82 -12.75 0.93
N HIS A 9 3.00 -12.07 0.14
CA HIS A 9 1.89 -11.24 0.65
C HIS A 9 0.56 -11.93 0.39
N SER A 10 -0.28 -12.02 1.42
CA SER A 10 -1.69 -12.42 1.30
C SER A 10 -2.56 -11.23 1.66
N ILE A 11 -3.34 -10.75 0.68
CA ILE A 11 -4.25 -9.61 0.86
C ILE A 11 -5.56 -10.11 1.47
N THR A 12 -6.02 -9.44 2.53
CA THR A 12 -7.29 -9.74 3.19
C THR A 12 -8.35 -8.69 2.87
N THR A 13 -7.95 -7.41 2.85
CA THR A 13 -8.86 -6.31 2.54
C THR A 13 -8.23 -5.33 1.56
N LEU A 14 -9.09 -4.74 0.74
CA LEU A 14 -8.76 -3.69 -0.22
C LEU A 14 -9.93 -2.70 -0.23
N ASP A 15 -9.62 -1.42 -0.12
CA ASP A 15 -10.58 -0.34 -0.32
C ASP A 15 -9.93 0.78 -1.15
N ALA A 16 -10.74 1.48 -1.95
CA ALA A 16 -10.26 2.56 -2.80
C ALA A 16 -11.28 3.71 -2.87
N GLN A 17 -10.78 4.93 -2.77
CA GLN A 17 -11.60 6.14 -2.80
C GLN A 17 -11.01 7.16 -3.77
N PRO A 18 -11.84 7.87 -4.55
CA PRO A 18 -11.37 8.96 -5.39
C PRO A 18 -10.89 10.12 -4.52
N ILE A 19 -9.81 10.78 -4.93
CA ILE A 19 -9.31 11.97 -4.26
C ILE A 19 -9.97 13.20 -4.91
N LEU A 20 -10.36 14.18 -4.10
CA LEU A 20 -10.94 15.43 -4.57
C LEU A 20 -9.98 16.18 -5.50
N ASP A 21 -10.50 16.69 -6.62
CA ASP A 21 -9.73 17.41 -7.64
C ASP A 21 -8.85 18.54 -7.07
N SER A 22 -9.35 19.25 -6.06
CA SER A 22 -8.63 20.36 -5.40
C SER A 22 -7.35 19.92 -4.69
N ALA A 23 -7.26 18.65 -4.25
CA ALA A 23 -6.09 18.10 -3.59
C ALA A 23 -5.04 17.54 -4.56
N VAL A 24 -5.41 17.34 -5.83
CA VAL A 24 -4.58 16.70 -6.86
C VAL A 24 -4.48 17.52 -8.14
N ASN A 25 -4.81 18.81 -8.07
CA ASN A 25 -4.75 19.77 -9.17
C ASN A 25 -5.46 19.27 -10.45
N GLY A 26 -6.66 18.70 -10.28
CA GLY A 26 -7.50 18.16 -11.35
C GLY A 26 -7.03 16.82 -11.95
N GLN A 27 -6.00 16.19 -11.39
CA GLN A 27 -5.53 14.89 -11.86
C GLN A 27 -6.42 13.77 -11.32
N LEU A 28 -6.92 12.89 -12.19
CA LEU A 28 -7.68 11.70 -11.76
C LEU A 28 -6.79 10.81 -10.86
N SER A 29 -7.13 10.77 -9.57
CA SER A 29 -6.31 10.11 -8.55
C SER A 29 -7.16 9.35 -7.54
N PHE A 30 -6.62 8.25 -7.02
CA PHE A 30 -7.24 7.41 -6.00
C PHE A 30 -6.31 7.23 -4.81
N ILE A 31 -6.87 7.20 -3.61
CA ILE A 31 -6.23 6.62 -2.44
C ILE A 31 -6.69 5.17 -2.30
N ILE A 32 -5.74 4.26 -2.10
CA ILE A 32 -5.98 2.82 -1.99
C ILE A 32 -5.42 2.36 -0.66
N GLN A 33 -6.22 1.66 0.13
CA GLN A 33 -5.79 1.03 1.37
C GLN A 33 -5.86 -0.48 1.25
N VAL A 34 -4.74 -1.14 1.57
CA VAL A 34 -4.58 -2.59 1.57
C VAL A 34 -4.25 -3.04 2.98
N SER A 35 -4.86 -4.14 3.43
CA SER A 35 -4.39 -4.85 4.61
C SER A 35 -4.32 -6.34 4.37
N GLY A 36 -3.46 -7.01 5.12
CA GLY A 36 -3.26 -8.44 4.98
C GLY A 36 -2.13 -8.94 5.85
N SER A 37 -1.53 -10.04 5.42
CA SER A 37 -0.34 -10.60 6.06
C SER A 37 0.83 -10.69 5.07
N VAL A 38 2.03 -10.48 5.59
CA VAL A 38 3.28 -10.58 4.87
C VAL A 38 4.21 -11.56 5.58
N ARG A 39 4.79 -12.48 4.84
CA ARG A 39 5.86 -13.36 5.30
C ARG A 39 7.14 -12.99 4.56
N TYR A 40 8.12 -12.48 5.32
CA TYR A 40 9.47 -12.30 4.81
C TYR A 40 10.25 -13.61 4.92
N GLN A 41 11.23 -13.80 4.04
CA GLN A 41 12.13 -14.95 4.07
C GLN A 41 12.66 -15.21 5.48
N ASP A 42 12.53 -16.47 5.92
CA ASP A 42 12.97 -16.98 7.23
C ASP A 42 12.40 -16.21 8.45
N LYS A 43 11.29 -15.48 8.28
CA LYS A 43 10.60 -14.76 9.37
C LYS A 43 9.15 -15.22 9.51
N PRO A 44 8.56 -15.13 10.73
CA PRO A 44 7.15 -15.40 10.92
C PRO A 44 6.27 -14.38 10.15
N SER A 45 5.06 -14.81 9.79
CA SER A 45 4.07 -13.94 9.16
C SER A 45 3.66 -12.81 10.11
N LYS A 46 3.54 -11.59 9.57
CA LYS A 46 3.09 -10.39 10.29
C LYS A 46 1.92 -9.75 9.56
N THR A 47 1.03 -9.07 10.28
CA THR A 47 -0.01 -8.25 9.65
C THR A 47 0.56 -6.90 9.21
N PHE A 48 0.04 -6.37 8.10
CA PHE A 48 0.47 -5.09 7.56
C PHE A 48 -0.71 -4.23 7.12
N GLN A 49 -0.44 -2.94 7.01
CA GLN A 49 -1.25 -1.99 6.25
C GLN A 49 -0.35 -1.29 5.24
N GLN A 50 -0.87 -1.06 4.04
CA GLN A 50 -0.19 -0.29 3.03
C GLN A 50 -1.19 0.64 2.34
N ASN A 51 -0.84 1.91 2.24
CA ASN A 51 -1.64 2.89 1.54
C ASN A 51 -0.89 3.40 0.32
N PHE A 52 -1.59 3.49 -0.81
CA PHE A 52 -1.09 4.07 -2.05
C PHE A 52 -1.92 5.29 -2.42
N VAL A 53 -1.25 6.30 -2.97
CA VAL A 53 -1.91 7.30 -3.82
C VAL A 53 -1.49 7.01 -5.25
N VAL A 54 -2.46 6.75 -6.12
CA VAL A 54 -2.22 6.52 -7.55
C VAL A 54 -2.86 7.63 -8.38
N THR A 55 -2.18 8.03 -9.44
CA THR A 55 -2.65 9.07 -10.37
C THR A 55 -2.55 8.56 -11.81
N ALA A 56 -3.55 8.88 -12.62
CA ALA A 56 -3.53 8.58 -14.05
C ALA A 56 -2.51 9.47 -14.78
N GLN A 57 -1.57 8.86 -15.50
CA GLN A 57 -0.65 9.55 -16.39
C GLN A 57 -0.65 8.86 -17.76
N GLY A 58 -1.24 9.53 -18.75
CA GLY A 58 -1.50 8.92 -20.05
C GLY A 58 -2.52 7.79 -19.93
N ASP A 59 -2.15 6.59 -20.36
CA ASP A 59 -2.95 5.36 -20.31
C ASP A 59 -2.63 4.47 -19.10
N LYS A 60 -1.85 4.97 -18.14
CA LYS A 60 -1.30 4.17 -17.02
C LYS A 60 -1.57 4.81 -15.66
N TRP A 61 -1.71 3.96 -14.65
CA TRP A 61 -1.69 4.37 -13.24
C TRP A 61 -0.27 4.39 -12.72
N LYS A 62 0.12 5.46 -12.02
CA LYS A 62 1.41 5.57 -11.34
C LYS A 62 1.23 5.85 -9.87
N ILE A 63 2.08 5.23 -9.05
CA ILE A 63 2.12 5.46 -7.61
C ILE A 63 2.84 6.79 -7.34
N VAL A 64 2.12 7.73 -6.72
CA VAL A 64 2.63 9.03 -6.29
C VAL A 64 3.07 8.97 -4.82
N SER A 65 2.41 8.13 -4.02
CA SER A 65 2.77 7.88 -2.62
C SER A 65 2.61 6.40 -2.30
N ASP A 66 3.58 5.83 -1.60
CA ASP A 66 3.58 4.47 -1.08
C ASP A 66 4.02 4.51 0.39
N CYS A 67 3.14 4.08 1.28
CA CYS A 67 3.42 4.03 2.71
C CYS A 67 3.02 2.66 3.26
N PHE A 68 4.02 1.89 3.67
CA PHE A 68 3.88 0.55 4.23
C PHE A 68 4.16 0.56 5.74
N ARG A 69 3.37 -0.19 6.52
CA ARG A 69 3.56 -0.34 7.96
C ARG A 69 3.20 -1.75 8.44
N LEU A 70 4.08 -2.36 9.21
CA LEU A 70 3.78 -3.57 9.98
C LEU A 70 2.95 -3.21 11.21
N GLN A 71 1.99 -4.06 11.56
CA GLN A 71 1.30 -3.97 12.84
C GLN A 71 2.12 -4.74 13.88
N GLU A 72 2.58 -4.04 14.91
CA GLU A 72 3.30 -4.67 16.02
C GLU A 72 2.40 -4.64 17.27
N PRO A 73 2.28 -5.76 18.01
CA PRO A 73 1.58 -5.75 19.29
C PRO A 73 2.25 -4.77 20.25
N LEU A 74 1.45 -4.00 20.99
CA LEU A 74 1.95 -3.28 22.15
C LEU A 74 2.25 -4.33 23.23
N ASN A 75 3.53 -4.63 23.46
CA ASN A 75 3.93 -5.44 24.62
C ASN A 75 3.50 -4.68 25.89
N LYS A 76 2.78 -5.36 26.78
CA LYS A 76 2.44 -4.85 28.12
C LYS A 76 3.62 -5.02 29.07
#